data_AF-A0AAU0BC34-F1
#
_entry.id   AF-A0AAU0BC34-F1
#
_cell.length_a   1.000
_cell.length_b   1.000
_cell.length_c   1.000
_cell.angle_alpha   90.00
_cell.angle_beta   90.00
_cell.angle_gamma   90.00
#
_symmetry.space_group_name_H-M   'P 1'
#
loop_
_entity.id
_entity.type
_entity.pdbx_description
1 polymer ?
#
loop_
_entity_poly.entity_id
_entity_poly.type
_entity_poly.pdbx_seq_one_letter_code
_entity_poly.pdbx_strand_id
1 'polypeptide(L)'
;MKHLVTAAITMVALSGCATVLNDATQPIRIDTKTADGQTISGADCAISNDKGRLTLKSGQTAQVHRSSHDLDVTCVLPGQRDASGRSISRANMGIWGNILIGGAIGAIVDHSKGTGYTYPSWIQLVFGQTLSFDRHREDRGQPLQGENAQGVVVAANAGANGNAHSGAVTSPLATELAAPAQTHAAAPPAAASASTASPARAAMSTESVVARAQGISTGLSCGQVQANSATRFSATCSSGSTVQIDCSGFRCTPTFR
;
A
#
# COMPACT_ATOMS: atom_id res chain seq x y z
N MET A 1 -45.75 -39.19 23.13
CA MET A 1 -46.24 -38.04 22.32
C MET A 1 -45.84 -36.67 22.88
N LYS A 2 -45.80 -36.45 24.22
CA LYS A 2 -45.34 -35.17 24.82
C LYS A 2 -43.87 -34.83 24.56
N HIS A 3 -42.98 -35.83 24.50
CA HIS A 3 -41.54 -35.62 24.25
C HIS A 3 -41.18 -35.31 22.79
N LEU A 4 -42.09 -35.58 21.83
CA LEU A 4 -41.86 -35.27 20.41
C LEU A 4 -42.15 -33.79 20.09
N VAL A 5 -43.02 -33.15 20.87
CA VAL A 5 -43.36 -31.72 20.69
C VAL A 5 -42.24 -30.82 21.22
N THR A 6 -41.51 -31.24 22.26
CA THR A 6 -40.42 -30.46 22.86
C THR A 6 -39.17 -30.41 21.98
N ALA A 7 -38.92 -31.44 21.16
CA ALA A 7 -37.79 -31.48 20.23
C ALA A 7 -38.01 -30.61 18.97
N ALA A 8 -39.26 -30.38 18.58
CA ALA A 8 -39.60 -29.63 17.36
C ALA A 8 -39.50 -28.10 17.55
N ILE A 9 -39.61 -27.59 18.78
CA ILE A 9 -39.58 -26.14 19.07
C ILE A 9 -38.13 -25.60 19.10
N THR A 10 -37.14 -26.43 19.37
CA THR A 10 -35.73 -26.00 19.46
C THR A 10 -35.06 -25.77 18.11
N MET A 11 -35.62 -26.30 17.01
CA MET A 11 -35.04 -26.18 15.66
C MET A 11 -35.39 -24.88 14.93
N VAL A 12 -36.35 -24.10 15.43
CA VAL A 12 -36.83 -22.86 14.77
C VAL A 12 -36.02 -21.61 15.17
N ALA A 13 -35.08 -21.73 16.10
CA ALA A 13 -34.29 -20.58 16.60
C ALA A 13 -33.00 -20.29 15.82
N LEU A 14 -32.68 -21.02 14.73
CA LEU A 14 -31.42 -20.84 13.98
C LEU A 14 -31.58 -20.18 12.60
N SER A 15 -32.75 -19.61 12.25
CA SER A 15 -32.85 -18.71 11.10
C SER A 15 -32.30 -17.31 11.42
N GLY A 16 -31.09 -17.25 11.99
CA GLY A 16 -30.29 -16.05 11.96
C GLY A 16 -29.80 -15.88 10.53
N CYS A 17 -30.29 -14.86 9.83
CA CYS A 17 -29.59 -14.33 8.67
C CYS A 17 -28.20 -13.90 9.13
N ALA A 18 -27.22 -14.81 9.07
CA ALA A 18 -25.83 -14.46 9.21
C ALA A 18 -25.49 -13.60 8.00
N THR A 19 -25.74 -12.30 8.09
CA THR A 19 -25.02 -11.34 7.28
C THR A 19 -23.57 -11.64 7.58
N VAL A 20 -22.89 -12.28 6.64
CA VAL A 20 -21.43 -12.43 6.67
C VAL A 20 -20.92 -11.00 6.66
N LEU A 21 -20.77 -10.43 7.85
CA LEU A 21 -20.07 -9.19 8.07
C LEU A 21 -18.70 -9.47 7.47
N ASN A 22 -18.43 -8.82 6.34
CA ASN A 22 -17.13 -8.94 5.72
C ASN A 22 -16.17 -8.17 6.62
N ASP A 23 -15.67 -8.83 7.67
CA ASP A 23 -14.80 -8.28 8.73
C ASP A 23 -13.52 -7.67 8.16
N ALA A 24 -13.21 -8.01 6.90
CA ALA A 24 -12.09 -7.52 6.15
C ALA A 24 -12.35 -6.19 5.43
N THR A 25 -13.58 -5.65 5.44
CA THR A 25 -13.89 -4.34 4.86
C THR A 25 -14.21 -3.30 5.93
N GLN A 26 -13.85 -2.05 5.68
CA GLN A 26 -14.08 -0.91 6.56
C GLN A 26 -14.76 0.23 5.78
N PRO A 27 -15.81 0.87 6.33
CA PRO A 27 -16.33 2.11 5.78
C PRO A 27 -15.33 3.25 5.96
N ILE A 28 -15.00 3.96 4.88
CA ILE A 28 -14.17 5.17 4.91
C ILE A 28 -14.89 6.28 4.16
N ARG A 29 -15.06 7.43 4.83
CA ARG A 29 -15.58 8.66 4.24
C ARG A 29 -14.42 9.54 3.75
N ILE A 30 -14.56 10.07 2.54
CA ILE A 30 -13.57 10.98 1.95
C ILE A 30 -14.24 12.31 1.63
N ASP A 31 -13.77 13.36 2.27
CA ASP A 31 -14.13 14.74 1.92
C ASP A 31 -12.94 15.46 1.27
N THR A 32 -13.24 16.47 0.47
CA THR A 32 -12.23 17.31 -0.18
C THR A 32 -12.45 18.78 0.17
N LYS A 33 -11.37 19.56 0.24
CA LYS A 33 -11.39 21.01 0.42
C LYS A 33 -10.51 21.71 -0.61
N THR A 34 -10.87 22.93 -0.96
CA THR A 34 -9.96 23.85 -1.67
C THR A 34 -8.83 24.30 -0.77
N ALA A 35 -7.78 24.87 -1.36
CA ALA A 35 -6.71 25.52 -0.61
C ALA A 35 -7.21 26.68 0.28
N ASP A 36 -8.35 27.29 -0.08
CA ASP A 36 -9.00 28.37 0.67
C ASP A 36 -9.98 27.86 1.74
N GLY A 37 -10.08 26.53 1.92
CA GLY A 37 -10.88 25.90 2.96
C GLY A 37 -12.34 25.64 2.64
N GLN A 38 -12.77 25.88 1.40
CA GLN A 38 -14.12 25.53 0.96
C GLN A 38 -14.25 24.02 0.78
N THR A 39 -15.20 23.39 1.46
CA THR A 39 -15.50 21.96 1.24
C THR A 39 -16.14 21.75 -0.12
N ILE A 40 -15.60 20.79 -0.87
CA ILE A 40 -16.12 20.36 -2.16
C ILE A 40 -16.53 18.89 -2.06
N SER A 41 -17.70 18.58 -2.61
CA SER A 41 -18.18 17.22 -2.84
C SER A 41 -18.24 16.95 -4.34
N GLY A 42 -18.26 15.67 -4.74
CA GLY A 42 -18.42 15.29 -6.16
C GLY A 42 -17.11 15.22 -6.97
N ALA A 43 -15.95 15.40 -6.33
CA ALA A 43 -14.66 15.14 -6.96
C ALA A 43 -14.50 13.63 -7.23
N ASP A 44 -13.86 13.27 -8.34
CA ASP A 44 -13.58 11.89 -8.69
C ASP A 44 -12.39 11.38 -7.87
N CYS A 45 -12.67 10.51 -6.90
CA CYS A 45 -11.65 9.94 -6.03
C CYS A 45 -11.38 8.48 -6.43
N ALA A 46 -10.10 8.15 -6.58
CA ALA A 46 -9.62 6.78 -6.68
C ALA A 46 -8.94 6.39 -5.38
N ILE A 47 -9.37 5.26 -4.81
CA ILE A 47 -8.78 4.67 -3.60
C ILE A 47 -8.12 3.34 -3.99
N SER A 48 -6.89 3.09 -3.55
CA SER A 48 -6.23 1.81 -3.77
C SER A 48 -5.31 1.37 -2.64
N ASN A 49 -5.23 0.06 -2.45
CA ASN A 49 -4.17 -0.64 -1.71
C ASN A 49 -3.84 -1.96 -2.44
N ASP A 50 -3.07 -2.85 -1.81
CA ASP A 50 -2.72 -4.17 -2.36
C ASP A 50 -3.91 -5.13 -2.51
N LYS A 51 -5.08 -4.82 -1.93
CA LYS A 51 -6.29 -5.65 -2.01
C LYS A 51 -7.22 -5.24 -3.15
N GLY A 52 -7.03 -4.05 -3.71
CA GLY A 52 -7.80 -3.61 -4.87
C GLY A 52 -7.85 -2.09 -5.00
N ARG A 53 -8.61 -1.66 -6.01
CA ARG A 53 -8.87 -0.27 -6.32
C ARG A 53 -10.36 -0.07 -6.52
N LEU A 54 -10.88 1.04 -6.02
CA LEU A 54 -12.25 1.47 -6.24
C LEU A 54 -12.30 2.97 -6.51
N THR A 55 -13.39 3.42 -7.12
CA THR A 55 -13.66 4.83 -7.33
C THR A 55 -14.94 5.24 -6.61
N LEU A 56 -14.96 6.47 -6.14
CA LEU A 56 -16.10 7.09 -5.47
C LEU A 56 -16.08 8.60 -5.73
N LYS A 57 -17.19 9.25 -5.41
CA LYS A 57 -17.25 10.72 -5.36
C LYS A 57 -16.90 11.22 -3.96
N SER A 58 -16.15 12.32 -3.85
CA SER A 58 -15.94 12.96 -2.55
C SER A 58 -17.28 13.36 -1.91
N GLY A 59 -17.38 13.24 -0.59
CA GLY A 59 -18.62 13.34 0.17
C GLY A 59 -19.34 12.00 0.38
N GLN A 60 -18.88 10.91 -0.24
CA GLN A 60 -19.42 9.57 -0.08
C GLN A 60 -18.56 8.69 0.85
N THR A 61 -19.15 7.57 1.28
CA THR A 61 -18.46 6.53 2.05
C THR A 61 -18.23 5.32 1.16
N ALA A 62 -17.02 4.77 1.17
CA ALA A 62 -16.68 3.54 0.46
C ALA A 62 -16.35 2.39 1.42
N GLN A 63 -16.71 1.17 1.01
CA GLN A 63 -16.29 -0.06 1.69
C GLN A 63 -14.91 -0.47 1.17
N VAL A 64 -13.87 -0.15 1.93
CA VAL A 64 -12.48 -0.41 1.56
C VAL A 64 -12.01 -1.71 2.22
N HIS A 65 -11.36 -2.59 1.47
CA HIS A 65 -10.75 -3.78 2.04
C HIS A 65 -9.54 -3.37 2.89
N ARG A 66 -9.52 -3.81 4.15
CA ARG A 66 -8.47 -3.56 5.13
C ARG A 66 -7.20 -4.30 4.70
N SER A 67 -6.04 -3.69 4.93
CA SER A 67 -4.75 -4.29 4.60
C SER A 67 -3.64 -3.78 5.51
N SER A 68 -2.52 -4.51 5.58
CA SER A 68 -1.29 -4.07 6.22
C SER A 68 -0.59 -2.94 5.47
N HIS A 69 -0.91 -2.73 4.20
CA HIS A 69 -0.36 -1.64 3.39
C HIS A 69 -1.20 -0.37 3.54
N ASP A 70 -0.54 0.78 3.37
CA ASP A 70 -1.21 2.07 3.33
C ASP A 70 -2.25 2.13 2.21
N LEU A 71 -3.25 2.97 2.42
CA LEU A 71 -4.31 3.24 1.45
C LEU A 71 -4.02 4.56 0.74
N ASP A 72 -3.79 4.49 -0.55
CA ASP A 72 -3.59 5.66 -1.40
C ASP A 72 -4.94 6.20 -1.88
N VAL A 73 -5.09 7.52 -1.81
CA VAL A 73 -6.29 8.25 -2.22
C VAL A 73 -5.88 9.41 -3.11
N THR A 74 -6.45 9.48 -4.31
CA THR A 74 -6.26 10.62 -5.22
C THR A 74 -7.62 11.11 -5.65
N CYS A 75 -7.90 12.39 -5.42
CA CYS A 75 -9.14 13.05 -5.84
C CYS A 75 -8.85 14.13 -6.87
N VAL A 76 -9.59 14.09 -7.97
CA VAL A 76 -9.47 14.99 -9.11
C VAL A 76 -10.77 15.77 -9.28
N LEU A 77 -10.63 17.07 -9.53
CA LEU A 77 -11.74 17.94 -9.89
C LEU A 77 -11.28 18.91 -10.99
N PRO A 78 -12.03 19.06 -12.10
CA PRO A 78 -11.66 20.00 -13.15
C PRO A 78 -11.41 21.41 -12.61
N GLY A 79 -10.28 22.01 -12.98
CA GLY A 79 -9.86 23.34 -12.54
C GLY A 79 -9.18 23.39 -11.17
N GLN A 80 -9.05 22.27 -10.45
CA GLN A 80 -8.24 22.14 -9.25
C GLN A 80 -6.99 21.29 -9.53
N ARG A 81 -5.91 21.50 -8.78
CA ARG A 81 -4.80 20.54 -8.75
C ARG A 81 -5.20 19.32 -7.93
N ASP A 82 -4.74 18.14 -8.31
CA ASP A 82 -5.07 16.89 -7.63
C ASP A 82 -4.83 16.96 -6.11
N ALA A 83 -5.77 16.40 -5.36
CA ALA A 83 -5.66 16.16 -3.94
C ALA A 83 -5.15 14.74 -3.74
N SER A 84 -3.97 14.57 -3.15
CA SER A 84 -3.38 13.25 -2.88
C SER A 84 -3.27 12.99 -1.38
N GLY A 85 -3.49 11.74 -0.99
CA GLY A 85 -3.57 11.34 0.40
C GLY A 85 -3.07 9.92 0.59
N ARG A 86 -2.26 9.69 1.63
CA ARG A 86 -1.86 8.36 2.08
C ARG A 86 -2.40 8.11 3.48
N SER A 87 -3.33 7.18 3.57
CA SER A 87 -3.98 6.79 4.81
C SER A 87 -3.23 5.61 5.41
N ILE A 88 -2.59 5.84 6.56
CA ILE A 88 -1.64 4.91 7.17
C ILE A 88 -2.40 3.74 7.77
N SER A 89 -2.01 2.52 7.39
CA SER A 89 -2.57 1.33 7.98
C SER A 89 -2.03 1.10 9.39
N ARG A 90 -2.93 0.90 10.37
CA ARG A 90 -2.54 0.58 11.75
C ARG A 90 -3.16 -0.71 12.22
N ALA A 91 -2.36 -1.53 12.91
CA ALA A 91 -2.86 -2.67 13.66
C ALA A 91 -3.89 -2.20 14.69
N ASN A 92 -5.08 -2.81 14.69
CA ASN A 92 -6.17 -2.50 15.59
C ASN A 92 -6.25 -3.56 16.71
N MET A 93 -6.85 -3.18 17.85
CA MET A 93 -7.06 -4.05 19.01
C MET A 93 -7.91 -5.30 18.72
N GLY A 94 -8.57 -5.40 17.55
CA GLY A 94 -9.21 -6.64 17.10
C GLY A 94 -8.25 -7.83 16.98
N ILE A 95 -6.97 -7.56 16.67
CA ILE A 95 -5.90 -8.56 16.72
C ILE A 95 -5.77 -9.18 18.12
N TRP A 96 -5.96 -8.39 19.18
CA TRP A 96 -5.88 -8.90 20.55
C TRP A 96 -7.04 -9.82 20.91
N GLY A 97 -8.25 -9.56 20.41
CA GLY A 97 -9.41 -10.43 20.62
C GLY A 97 -9.24 -11.82 20.00
N ASN A 98 -8.75 -11.87 18.76
CA ASN A 98 -8.51 -13.15 18.06
C ASN A 98 -7.21 -13.85 18.51
N ILE A 99 -6.23 -13.11 19.06
CA ILE A 99 -5.11 -13.70 19.82
C ILE A 99 -5.59 -14.34 21.13
N LEU A 100 -6.49 -13.68 21.87
CA LEU A 100 -7.03 -14.17 23.13
C LEU A 100 -7.91 -15.42 22.96
N ILE A 101 -8.68 -15.50 21.87
CA ILE A 101 -9.61 -16.62 21.61
C ILE A 101 -8.95 -17.72 20.75
N GLY A 102 -8.02 -17.39 19.85
CA GLY A 102 -7.47 -18.31 18.83
C GLY A 102 -5.94 -18.49 18.84
N GLY A 103 -5.22 -17.88 19.80
CA GLY A 103 -3.76 -17.97 19.92
C GLY A 103 -3.00 -17.45 18.70
N ALA A 104 -1.76 -17.93 18.50
CA ALA A 104 -0.91 -17.53 17.36
C ALA A 104 -1.56 -17.83 15.99
N ILE A 105 -2.42 -18.85 15.91
CA ILE A 105 -3.14 -19.22 14.69
C ILE A 105 -4.16 -18.13 14.33
N GLY A 106 -4.89 -17.61 15.31
CA GLY A 106 -5.81 -16.48 15.13
C GLY A 106 -5.11 -15.23 14.61
N ALA A 107 -3.92 -14.91 15.14
CA ALA A 107 -3.13 -13.77 14.71
C ALA A 107 -2.69 -13.86 13.24
N ILE A 108 -2.28 -15.05 12.79
CA ILE A 108 -1.81 -15.27 11.42
C ILE A 108 -2.97 -15.18 10.43
N VAL A 109 -4.12 -15.78 10.77
CA VAL A 109 -5.32 -15.71 9.93
C VAL A 109 -5.80 -14.26 9.79
N ASP A 110 -5.80 -13.49 10.89
CA ASP A 110 -6.19 -12.09 10.86
C ASP A 110 -5.24 -11.20 10.06
N HIS A 111 -3.94 -11.46 10.15
CA HIS A 111 -2.95 -10.77 9.34
C HIS A 111 -3.18 -11.07 7.85
N SER A 112 -3.41 -12.34 7.51
CA SER A 112 -3.63 -12.77 6.12
C SER A 112 -4.90 -12.17 5.49
N LYS A 113 -5.96 -11.99 6.29
CA LYS A 113 -7.23 -11.41 5.85
C LYS A 113 -7.29 -9.89 5.95
N GLY A 114 -6.28 -9.25 6.56
CA GLY A 114 -6.28 -7.81 6.79
C GLY A 114 -7.25 -7.34 7.90
N THR A 115 -7.99 -8.25 8.54
CA THR A 115 -8.94 -7.97 9.65
C THR A 115 -8.25 -7.40 10.89
N GLY A 116 -6.93 -7.57 10.98
CA GLY A 116 -6.11 -6.98 12.02
C GLY A 116 -5.76 -5.49 11.82
N TYR A 117 -5.98 -4.91 10.65
CA TYR A 117 -5.52 -3.57 10.30
C TYR A 117 -6.66 -2.59 10.09
N THR A 118 -6.48 -1.31 10.33
CA THR A 118 -7.51 -0.31 10.08
C THR A 118 -6.92 0.97 9.54
N TYR A 119 -7.74 1.66 8.77
CA TYR A 119 -7.52 3.01 8.31
C TYR A 119 -8.31 4.00 9.19
N PRO A 120 -7.98 5.30 9.19
CA PRO A 120 -8.92 6.36 9.56
C PRO A 120 -10.28 6.18 8.87
N SER A 121 -11.36 6.38 9.61
CA SER A 121 -12.73 6.24 9.10
C SER A 121 -13.23 7.47 8.34
N TRP A 122 -12.64 8.64 8.58
CA TRP A 122 -12.98 9.87 7.88
C TRP A 122 -11.74 10.73 7.65
N ILE A 123 -11.39 10.94 6.37
CA ILE A 123 -10.26 11.80 5.98
C ILE A 123 -10.76 12.99 5.16
N GLN A 124 -10.02 14.09 5.25
CA GLN A 124 -10.26 15.28 4.46
C GLN A 124 -9.00 15.69 3.70
N LEU A 125 -9.05 15.56 2.38
CA LEU A 125 -7.96 15.97 1.51
C LEU A 125 -8.10 17.45 1.12
N VAL A 126 -6.97 18.07 0.76
CA VAL A 126 -6.91 19.44 0.27
C VAL A 126 -6.35 19.43 -1.15
N PHE A 127 -7.01 20.09 -2.09
CA PHE A 127 -6.55 20.18 -3.47
C PHE A 127 -5.18 20.87 -3.56
N GLY A 128 -4.29 20.30 -4.38
CA GLY A 128 -2.90 20.76 -4.50
C GLY A 128 -1.99 20.35 -3.35
N GLN A 129 -2.43 19.46 -2.45
CA GLN A 129 -1.62 18.92 -1.36
C GLN A 129 -1.45 17.40 -1.50
N THR A 130 -0.33 16.92 -0.97
CA THR A 130 -0.09 15.49 -0.71
C THR A 130 0.01 15.30 0.79
N LEU A 131 -0.96 14.60 1.36
CA LEU A 131 -1.12 14.49 2.80
C LEU A 131 -0.99 13.04 3.30
N SER A 132 -0.54 12.87 4.53
CA SER A 132 -0.61 11.59 5.26
C SER A 132 -1.62 11.65 6.39
N PHE A 133 -2.38 10.58 6.59
CA PHE A 133 -3.41 10.47 7.61
C PHE A 133 -3.09 9.31 8.56
N ASP A 134 -2.81 9.62 9.82
CA ASP A 134 -2.61 8.62 10.88
C ASP A 134 -3.84 8.53 11.78
N ARG A 135 -4.37 7.31 11.93
CA ARG A 135 -5.54 7.03 12.77
C ARG A 135 -5.35 7.42 14.24
N HIS A 136 -4.13 7.45 14.76
CA HIS A 136 -3.92 7.84 16.16
C HIS A 136 -4.38 9.27 16.50
N ARG A 137 -4.62 10.10 15.48
CA ARG A 137 -5.12 11.47 15.64
C ARG A 137 -6.60 11.62 15.28
N GLU A 138 -7.28 10.51 15.02
CA GLU A 138 -8.70 10.51 14.68
C GLU A 138 -9.54 10.82 15.92
N ASP A 139 -10.19 11.99 15.91
CA ASP A 139 -11.20 12.36 16.89
C ASP A 139 -12.60 11.96 16.40
N ARG A 140 -13.44 11.46 17.31
CA ARG A 140 -14.79 11.03 16.95
C ARG A 140 -15.65 12.21 16.49
N GLY A 141 -16.22 12.07 15.29
CA GLY A 141 -17.19 13.00 14.73
C GLY A 141 -16.60 14.17 13.94
N GLN A 142 -15.29 14.17 13.66
CA GLN A 142 -14.64 15.19 12.83
C GLN A 142 -13.79 14.55 11.72
N PRO A 143 -13.63 15.23 10.56
CA PRO A 143 -12.71 14.76 9.53
C PRO A 143 -11.26 14.88 10.00
N LEU A 144 -10.50 13.79 9.86
CA LEU A 144 -9.08 13.79 10.12
C LEU A 144 -8.36 14.70 9.11
N GLN A 145 -7.67 15.72 9.62
CA GLN A 145 -6.79 16.58 8.83
C GLN A 145 -5.47 15.87 8.57
N GLY A 146 -4.99 15.96 7.33
CA GLY A 146 -3.75 15.31 6.93
C GLY A 146 -2.51 16.16 7.21
N GLU A 147 -1.36 15.49 7.33
CA GLU A 147 -0.06 16.13 7.48
C GLU A 147 0.67 16.19 6.14
N ASN A 148 1.37 17.27 5.85
CA ASN A 148 2.26 17.32 4.70
C ASN A 148 3.57 16.56 4.98
N ALA A 149 4.48 16.53 3.99
CA ALA A 149 5.79 15.88 4.12
C ALA A 149 6.68 16.46 5.24
N GLN A 150 6.36 17.64 5.76
CA GLN A 150 7.07 18.30 6.86
C GLN A 150 6.46 17.97 8.23
N GLY A 151 5.41 17.12 8.29
CA GLY A 151 4.70 16.79 9.52
C GLY A 151 3.81 17.91 10.03
N VAL A 152 3.49 18.90 9.19
CA VAL A 152 2.58 20.00 9.56
C VAL A 152 1.16 19.60 9.20
N VAL A 153 0.25 19.70 10.17
CA VAL A 153 -1.19 19.48 9.94
C VAL A 153 -1.71 20.57 9.01
N VAL A 154 -2.17 20.19 7.84
CA VAL A 154 -2.73 21.11 6.85
C VAL A 154 -4.23 21.23 7.12
N ALA A 155 -4.58 22.10 8.05
CA ALA A 155 -5.88 22.74 8.00
C ALA A 155 -5.87 23.66 6.77
N ALA A 156 -6.96 23.70 6.00
CA ALA A 156 -7.08 24.42 4.74
C ALA A 156 -7.00 25.97 4.85
N ASN A 157 -6.27 26.47 5.83
CA ASN A 157 -5.96 27.87 6.09
C ASN A 157 -4.51 28.07 6.55
N ALA A 158 -3.58 27.21 6.13
CA ALA A 158 -2.16 27.52 6.15
C ALA A 158 -1.86 28.43 4.94
N GLY A 159 -2.17 29.71 5.11
CA GLY A 159 -2.17 30.72 4.07
C GLY A 159 -0.84 30.86 3.34
N ALA A 160 -0.99 31.32 2.10
CA ALA A 160 0.01 32.06 1.35
C ALA A 160 0.64 33.17 2.23
N ASN A 161 1.77 32.88 2.87
CA ASN A 161 2.78 33.84 3.27
C ASN A 161 4.03 33.10 3.76
N GLY A 162 5.04 33.02 2.89
CA GLY A 162 6.35 32.46 3.23
C GLY A 162 7.17 32.02 2.03
N ASN A 163 7.73 32.99 1.31
CA ASN A 163 8.79 32.87 0.29
C ASN A 163 8.61 31.86 -0.86
N ALA A 164 8.28 32.42 -2.02
CA ALA A 164 8.57 31.85 -3.31
C ALA A 164 10.07 31.53 -3.45
N HIS A 165 10.39 30.30 -3.79
CA HIS A 165 11.55 29.99 -4.62
C HIS A 165 11.04 29.36 -5.91
N SER A 166 10.90 30.20 -6.93
CA SER A 166 10.77 29.79 -8.32
C SER A 166 11.99 28.97 -8.70
N GLY A 167 11.81 27.67 -8.89
CA GLY A 167 12.72 26.80 -9.62
C GLY A 167 11.99 26.24 -10.83
N ALA A 168 11.63 27.10 -11.78
CA ALA A 168 11.20 26.66 -13.10
C ALA A 168 12.43 26.06 -13.80
N VAL A 169 12.48 24.73 -13.91
CA VAL A 169 13.40 24.06 -14.85
C VAL A 169 12.59 23.79 -16.12
N THR A 170 12.78 24.69 -17.08
CA THR A 170 12.46 24.55 -18.49
C THR A 170 13.27 23.38 -19.07
N SER A 171 12.62 22.27 -19.39
CA SER A 171 13.17 21.29 -20.33
C SER A 171 12.79 21.71 -21.76
N PRO A 172 13.75 21.88 -22.68
CA PRO A 172 13.43 22.23 -24.05
C PRO A 172 12.85 21.03 -24.81
N LEU A 173 11.83 21.40 -25.57
CA LEU A 173 11.20 20.69 -26.68
C LEU A 173 12.26 20.30 -27.73
N ALA A 174 12.45 19.01 -27.98
CA ALA A 174 13.14 18.51 -29.17
C ALA A 174 12.10 17.92 -30.13
N THR A 175 11.79 18.71 -31.16
CA THR A 175 11.21 18.26 -32.42
C THR A 175 12.27 17.46 -33.17
N GLU A 176 11.96 16.23 -33.60
CA GLU A 176 12.48 15.75 -34.89
C GLU A 176 11.54 14.71 -35.52
N LEU A 177 11.36 14.89 -36.82
CA LEU A 177 10.42 14.24 -37.72
C LEU A 177 10.83 12.82 -38.13
N ALA A 178 9.78 12.02 -38.38
CA ALA A 178 9.58 11.10 -39.52
C ALA A 178 10.43 9.83 -39.69
N ALA A 179 9.67 8.75 -39.98
CA ALA A 179 10.08 7.42 -40.41
C ALA A 179 10.82 7.41 -41.78
N PRO A 180 11.35 6.24 -42.19
CA PRO A 180 10.55 5.40 -43.09
C PRO A 180 10.57 3.89 -42.78
N ALA A 181 9.58 3.20 -43.35
CA ALA A 181 9.39 1.75 -43.34
C ALA A 181 10.29 1.03 -44.36
N GLN A 182 10.60 -0.26 -44.12
CA GLN A 182 10.18 -1.41 -44.97
C GLN A 182 10.86 -2.76 -44.59
N THR A 183 10.01 -3.76 -44.32
CA THR A 183 10.02 -5.21 -44.65
C THR A 183 11.24 -5.90 -45.30
N HIS A 184 11.67 -7.05 -44.76
CA HIS A 184 11.50 -8.39 -45.39
C HIS A 184 11.90 -9.58 -44.49
N ALA A 185 11.31 -10.73 -44.82
CA ALA A 185 11.21 -11.99 -44.07
C ALA A 185 12.40 -12.97 -44.20
N ALA A 186 12.48 -13.95 -43.29
CA ALA A 186 12.59 -15.42 -43.55
C ALA A 186 13.24 -16.18 -42.36
N ALA A 187 12.67 -17.34 -42.03
CA ALA A 187 13.25 -18.42 -41.21
C ALA A 187 13.52 -19.64 -42.14
N PRO A 188 13.94 -20.87 -41.71
CA PRO A 188 14.49 -21.40 -40.43
C PRO A 188 15.73 -22.35 -40.74
N PRO A 189 16.08 -23.47 -40.03
CA PRO A 189 15.71 -23.99 -38.70
C PRO A 189 16.87 -24.55 -37.80
N ALA A 190 16.46 -24.88 -36.56
CA ALA A 190 16.89 -25.99 -35.68
C ALA A 190 18.25 -25.95 -34.92
N ALA A 191 18.15 -25.92 -33.57
CA ALA A 191 18.66 -27.00 -32.71
C ALA A 191 18.06 -26.89 -31.30
N ALA A 192 17.62 -28.04 -30.78
CA ALA A 192 16.88 -28.22 -29.55
C ALA A 192 17.76 -28.16 -28.28
N SER A 193 17.16 -27.76 -27.15
CA SER A 193 17.48 -28.32 -25.81
C SER A 193 16.32 -28.07 -24.83
N ALA A 194 15.60 -29.16 -24.59
CA ALA A 194 14.72 -29.52 -23.46
C ALA A 194 14.30 -28.44 -22.44
N SER A 195 13.04 -28.01 -22.56
CA SER A 195 12.23 -27.51 -21.45
C SER A 195 11.86 -28.67 -20.53
N THR A 196 12.46 -28.74 -19.34
CA THR A 196 11.91 -29.52 -18.23
C THR A 196 10.87 -28.68 -17.52
N ALA A 197 9.63 -29.16 -17.56
CA ALA A 197 8.54 -28.68 -16.73
C ALA A 197 8.95 -28.70 -15.25
N SER A 198 8.77 -27.59 -14.54
CA SER A 198 8.85 -27.54 -13.08
C SER A 198 7.52 -27.04 -12.52
N PRO A 199 7.00 -27.67 -11.46
CA PRO A 199 5.59 -27.56 -11.12
C PRO A 199 5.30 -26.23 -10.44
N ALA A 200 4.21 -25.59 -10.87
CA ALA A 200 3.50 -24.61 -10.08
C ALA A 200 2.95 -25.28 -8.81
N ARG A 201 3.71 -25.21 -7.71
CA ARG A 201 3.21 -25.40 -6.33
C ARG A 201 4.24 -24.91 -5.30
N ALA A 202 4.04 -23.69 -4.78
CA ALA A 202 4.32 -23.24 -3.41
C ALA A 202 4.51 -21.72 -3.40
N ALA A 203 3.45 -21.00 -3.08
CA ALA A 203 3.47 -19.56 -2.87
C ALA A 203 4.18 -19.19 -1.56
N MET A 204 5.06 -18.19 -1.65
CA MET A 204 5.40 -17.16 -0.65
C MET A 204 5.91 -17.62 0.74
N SER A 205 7.22 -17.77 0.85
CA SER A 205 8.09 -17.05 1.83
C SER A 205 9.50 -17.63 1.77
N THR A 206 10.42 -16.92 1.10
CA THR A 206 11.90 -17.08 1.21
C THR A 206 12.54 -16.19 0.14
N GLU A 207 12.51 -14.87 0.33
CA GLU A 207 13.54 -14.08 -0.34
C GLU A 207 14.89 -14.58 0.21
N SER A 208 15.72 -15.14 -0.66
CA SER A 208 17.00 -15.73 -0.25
C SER A 208 17.85 -14.66 0.44
N VAL A 209 18.66 -15.05 1.44
CA VAL A 209 19.55 -14.11 2.14
C VAL A 209 20.43 -13.33 1.14
N VAL A 210 20.76 -13.98 0.02
CA VAL A 210 21.43 -13.40 -1.15
C VAL A 210 20.64 -12.26 -1.78
N ALA A 211 19.34 -12.45 -2.05
CA ALA A 211 18.49 -11.42 -2.65
C ALA A 211 18.37 -10.17 -1.75
N ARG A 212 18.31 -10.38 -0.42
CA ARG A 212 18.32 -9.28 0.55
C ARG A 212 19.64 -8.52 0.56
N ALA A 213 20.77 -9.24 0.56
CA ALA A 213 22.09 -8.62 0.45
C ALA A 213 22.24 -7.86 -0.87
N GLN A 214 21.72 -8.41 -1.98
CA GLN A 214 21.71 -7.77 -3.28
C GLN A 214 20.90 -6.48 -3.29
N GLY A 215 19.73 -6.45 -2.66
CA GLY A 215 18.92 -5.23 -2.51
C GLY A 215 19.64 -4.12 -1.75
N ILE A 216 20.37 -4.46 -0.68
CA ILE A 216 21.18 -3.50 0.09
C ILE A 216 22.35 -2.98 -0.77
N SER A 217 23.05 -3.86 -1.48
CA SER A 217 24.15 -3.47 -2.38
C SER A 217 23.69 -2.47 -3.44
N THR A 218 22.56 -2.74 -4.09
CA THR A 218 21.99 -1.85 -5.11
C THR A 218 21.57 -0.50 -4.52
N GLY A 219 20.99 -0.47 -3.32
CA GLY A 219 20.65 0.78 -2.63
C GLY A 219 21.86 1.64 -2.25
N LEU A 220 23.03 1.01 -2.06
CA LEU A 220 24.29 1.69 -1.75
C LEU A 220 25.12 2.04 -3.00
N SER A 221 24.57 1.87 -4.21
CA SER A 221 25.29 2.03 -5.48
C SER A 221 26.52 1.12 -5.62
N CYS A 222 26.40 -0.09 -5.09
CA CYS A 222 27.41 -1.14 -5.19
C CYS A 222 26.98 -2.24 -6.17
N GLY A 223 27.95 -3.01 -6.66
CA GLY A 223 27.77 -4.01 -7.70
C GLY A 223 27.04 -5.29 -7.22
N GLN A 224 27.23 -6.38 -7.96
CA GLN A 224 26.72 -7.69 -7.56
C GLN A 224 27.37 -8.14 -6.24
N VAL A 225 26.58 -8.73 -5.34
CA VAL A 225 27.11 -9.27 -4.08
C VAL A 225 27.81 -10.60 -4.33
N GLN A 226 29.01 -10.72 -3.77
CA GLN A 226 29.74 -11.97 -3.71
C GLN A 226 29.55 -12.63 -2.35
N ALA A 227 29.17 -13.90 -2.33
CA ALA A 227 28.97 -14.65 -1.11
C ALA A 227 30.31 -15.13 -0.55
N ASN A 228 30.67 -14.65 0.65
CA ASN A 228 31.85 -15.11 1.38
C ASN A 228 31.48 -16.22 2.39
N SER A 229 30.21 -16.29 2.80
CA SER A 229 29.64 -17.40 3.57
C SER A 229 28.11 -17.44 3.40
N ALA A 230 27.43 -18.36 4.09
CA ALA A 230 25.96 -18.44 4.09
C ALA A 230 25.26 -17.16 4.61
N THR A 231 25.96 -16.35 5.42
CA THR A 231 25.41 -15.16 6.08
C THR A 231 26.25 -13.91 5.85
N ARG A 232 27.33 -13.97 5.05
CA ARG A 232 28.23 -12.83 4.81
C ARG A 232 28.47 -12.63 3.33
N PHE A 233 28.27 -11.39 2.89
CA PHE A 233 28.41 -10.98 1.50
C PHE A 233 29.32 -9.77 1.40
N SER A 234 29.94 -9.56 0.24
CA SER A 234 30.71 -8.35 -0.05
C SER A 234 30.39 -7.82 -1.44
N ALA A 235 30.40 -6.51 -1.63
CA ALA A 235 30.25 -5.87 -2.93
C ALA A 235 31.18 -4.67 -3.05
N THR A 236 31.67 -4.42 -4.27
CA THR A 236 32.46 -3.22 -4.58
C THR A 236 31.54 -2.10 -5.02
N CYS A 237 31.72 -0.93 -4.44
CA CYS A 237 30.94 0.25 -4.75
C CYS A 237 31.58 1.05 -5.88
N SER A 238 30.78 1.86 -6.58
CA SER A 238 31.29 2.74 -7.66
C SER A 238 32.37 3.73 -7.18
N SER A 239 32.42 4.01 -5.87
CA SER A 239 33.46 4.81 -5.21
C SER A 239 34.82 4.10 -5.05
N GLY A 240 34.90 2.79 -5.34
CA GLY A 240 36.07 1.96 -5.08
C GLY A 240 36.14 1.38 -3.65
N SER A 241 35.24 1.79 -2.75
CA SER A 241 35.12 1.21 -1.40
C SER A 241 34.44 -0.17 -1.44
N THR A 242 34.76 -1.05 -0.49
CA THR A 242 34.09 -2.36 -0.38
C THR A 242 33.09 -2.34 0.77
N VAL A 243 31.88 -2.83 0.53
CA VAL A 243 30.88 -3.02 1.58
C VAL A 243 30.77 -4.50 1.93
N GLN A 244 30.81 -4.81 3.23
CA GLN A 244 30.51 -6.12 3.78
C GLN A 244 29.10 -6.13 4.35
N ILE A 245 28.29 -7.13 4.01
CA ILE A 245 26.90 -7.25 4.45
C ILE A 245 26.78 -8.55 5.25
N ASP A 246 26.59 -8.43 6.56
CA ASP A 246 26.35 -9.56 7.46
C ASP A 246 24.86 -9.70 7.72
N CYS A 247 24.30 -10.87 7.45
CA CYS A 247 22.88 -11.16 7.57
C CYS A 247 22.60 -12.17 8.70
N SER A 248 21.80 -11.77 9.68
CA SER A 248 21.31 -12.65 10.75
C SER A 248 19.78 -12.78 10.66
N GLY A 249 19.30 -13.93 10.23
CA GLY A 249 17.86 -14.19 10.04
C GLY A 249 17.24 -13.27 8.97
N PHE A 250 16.43 -12.31 9.43
CA PHE A 250 15.74 -11.33 8.57
C PHE A 250 16.36 -9.93 8.58
N ARG A 251 17.54 -9.78 9.18
CA ARG A 251 18.26 -8.50 9.27
C ARG A 251 19.60 -8.64 8.57
N CYS A 252 19.97 -7.63 7.79
CA CYS A 252 21.27 -7.53 7.16
C CYS A 252 21.85 -6.16 7.49
N THR A 253 23.11 -6.12 7.88
CA THR A 253 23.81 -4.91 8.30
C THR A 253 25.01 -4.68 7.38
N PRO A 254 25.03 -3.56 6.62
CA PRO A 254 26.20 -3.19 5.83
C PRO A 254 27.26 -2.51 6.69
N THR A 255 28.53 -2.85 6.45
CA THR A 255 29.71 -2.24 7.06
C THR A 255 30.71 -1.92 5.96
N PHE A 256 31.10 -0.66 5.81
CA PHE A 256 32.12 -0.25 4.84
C PHE A 256 33.52 -0.58 5.36
N ARG A 257 34.37 -1.09 4.46
CA ARG A 257 35.77 -1.43 4.70
C ARG A 257 36.66 -0.68 3.72
#